data_AF-A0A0A2HY92-F1
#
_entry.id   AF-A0A0A2HY92-F1
#
_cell.length_a   1.000
_cell.length_b   1.000
_cell.length_c   1.000
_cell.angle_alpha   90.00
_cell.angle_beta   90.00
_cell.angle_gamma   90.00
#
_symmetry.space_group_name_H-M   'P 1'
#
loop_
_entity.id
_entity.type
_entity.pdbx_description
1 polymer ?
#
loop_
_entity_poly.entity_id
_entity_poly.type
_entity_poly.pdbx_seq_one_letter_code
_entity_poly.pdbx_strand_id
1 'polypeptide(L)'
;MSTEIALRDRIIVALDVERPDLAKEMVKKCESRTGFFKVGLQLFMAGWFDTVDWLVDRGHKVMLDLKFFDIPETVRLAVEQVNRRGVTFATVHGNDPIIRAAVEARGDMKLLAVTVLTSFGEEDMRAMGMTATIEELVYYRAKRALELGCDGVVSSGLEAKRLRDGLGDRLLIVTPGIRPGANVEDGSDDQKRIMTAGMAIRGGASHVVVGRPITRAEDPAGVLAMMQEEIVAGIGG
;
A
#
# COMPACT_ATOMS: atom_id res chain seq x y z
N MET A 1 14.20 6.50 -16.45
CA MET A 1 13.09 5.84 -17.15
C MET A 1 12.10 5.38 -16.10
N SER A 2 10.93 6.02 -16.03
CA SER A 2 9.84 5.55 -15.17
C SER A 2 9.42 4.18 -15.69
N THR A 3 9.56 3.14 -14.87
CA THR A 3 9.12 1.79 -15.23
C THR A 3 7.62 1.87 -15.47
N GLU A 4 7.18 1.57 -16.69
CA GLU A 4 5.77 1.58 -17.06
C GLU A 4 5.04 0.51 -16.23
N ILE A 5 4.29 0.95 -15.21
CA ILE A 5 3.51 0.04 -14.35
C ILE A 5 2.24 -0.34 -15.14
N ALA A 6 2.11 -1.63 -15.45
CA ALA A 6 0.95 -2.17 -16.14
C ALA A 6 -0.35 -1.83 -15.40
N LEU A 7 -1.42 -1.54 -16.15
CA LEU A 7 -2.72 -1.15 -15.58
C LEU A 7 -3.27 -2.17 -14.57
N ARG A 8 -3.10 -3.47 -14.86
CA ARG A 8 -3.43 -4.59 -13.96
C ARG A 8 -2.74 -4.49 -12.59
N ASP A 9 -1.57 -3.88 -12.52
CA ASP A 9 -0.76 -3.79 -11.30
C ASP A 9 -0.90 -2.43 -10.58
N ARG A 10 -1.58 -1.46 -11.20
CA ARG A 10 -1.85 -0.16 -10.58
C ARG A 10 -2.80 -0.27 -9.38
N ILE A 11 -3.65 -1.30 -9.35
CA ILE A 11 -4.61 -1.54 -8.27
C ILE A 11 -4.18 -2.76 -7.46
N ILE A 12 -3.89 -2.54 -6.18
CA ILE A 12 -3.59 -3.56 -5.19
C ILE A 12 -4.87 -3.84 -4.39
N VAL A 13 -5.44 -5.03 -4.53
CA VAL A 13 -6.67 -5.41 -3.82
C VAL A 13 -6.33 -5.85 -2.40
N ALA A 14 -6.89 -5.15 -1.41
CA ALA A 14 -6.73 -5.48 0.00
C ALA A 14 -7.66 -6.64 0.38
N LEU A 15 -7.06 -7.79 0.70
CA LEU A 15 -7.76 -8.98 1.18
C LEU A 15 -8.03 -8.85 2.69
N ASP A 16 -8.82 -7.84 3.06
CA ASP A 16 -9.17 -7.55 4.45
C ASP A 16 -10.37 -8.44 4.89
N VAL A 17 -10.11 -9.74 4.97
CA VAL A 17 -11.06 -10.78 5.39
C VAL A 17 -10.46 -11.65 6.49
N GLU A 18 -11.31 -12.25 7.30
CA GLU A 18 -10.92 -12.98 8.52
C GLU A 18 -10.33 -14.37 8.29
N ARG A 19 -10.47 -14.96 7.09
CA ARG A 19 -10.03 -16.35 6.83
C ARG A 19 -9.38 -16.51 5.44
N PRO A 20 -8.37 -17.40 5.32
CA PRO A 20 -7.70 -17.68 4.04
C PRO A 20 -8.61 -18.17 2.91
N ASP A 21 -9.65 -18.96 3.21
CA ASP A 21 -10.61 -19.46 2.22
C ASP A 21 -11.39 -18.31 1.56
N LEU A 22 -11.90 -17.37 2.36
CA LEU A 22 -12.58 -16.17 1.87
C LEU A 22 -11.64 -15.29 1.02
N ALA A 23 -10.37 -15.21 1.40
CA ALA A 23 -9.37 -14.47 0.63
C ALA A 23 -9.14 -15.11 -0.74
N LYS A 24 -8.98 -16.44 -0.78
CA LYS A 24 -8.79 -17.22 -2.01
C LYS A 24 -10.01 -17.12 -2.94
N GLU A 25 -11.22 -17.08 -2.40
CA GLU A 25 -12.44 -16.81 -3.18
C GLU A 25 -12.47 -15.40 -3.79
N MET A 26 -12.11 -14.38 -3.00
CA MET A 26 -12.04 -13.00 -3.49
C MET A 26 -11.00 -12.85 -4.61
N VAL A 27 -9.84 -13.50 -4.47
CA VAL A 27 -8.79 -13.50 -5.51
C VAL A 27 -9.34 -14.06 -6.83
N LYS A 28 -10.04 -15.19 -6.80
CA LYS A 28 -10.65 -15.79 -8.02
C LYS A 28 -11.64 -14.85 -8.70
N LYS A 29 -12.37 -14.03 -7.94
CA LYS A 29 -13.29 -13.02 -8.49
C LYS A 29 -12.55 -11.84 -9.15
N CYS A 30 -11.33 -11.54 -8.69
CA CYS A 30 -10.57 -10.36 -9.12
C CYS A 30 -9.47 -10.65 -10.16
N GLU A 31 -8.94 -11.88 -10.21
CA GLU A 31 -7.69 -12.21 -10.91
C GLU A 31 -7.73 -12.03 -12.44
N SER A 32 -8.93 -11.98 -13.03
CA SER A 32 -9.12 -11.62 -14.44
C SER A 32 -8.75 -10.16 -14.76
N ARG A 33 -8.74 -9.28 -13.76
CA ARG A 33 -8.50 -7.82 -13.90
C ARG A 33 -7.23 -7.33 -13.20
N THR A 34 -6.93 -7.83 -12.01
CA THR A 34 -5.73 -7.49 -11.23
C THR A 34 -4.86 -8.72 -11.00
N GLY A 35 -3.56 -8.52 -10.82
CA GLY A 35 -2.61 -9.56 -10.42
C GLY A 35 -1.90 -9.20 -9.12
N PHE A 36 -2.37 -8.19 -8.38
CA PHE A 36 -1.68 -7.64 -7.22
C PHE A 36 -2.61 -7.57 -6.00
N PHE A 37 -2.25 -8.30 -4.96
CA PHE A 37 -3.05 -8.42 -3.74
C PHE A 37 -2.26 -8.02 -2.50
N LYS A 38 -2.94 -7.42 -1.53
CA LYS A 38 -2.38 -7.09 -0.22
C LYS A 38 -2.92 -8.05 0.83
N VAL A 39 -2.00 -8.71 1.54
CA VAL A 39 -2.28 -9.46 2.76
C VAL A 39 -1.92 -8.57 3.95
N GLY A 40 -2.95 -8.14 4.70
CA GLY A 40 -2.78 -7.31 5.89
C GLY A 40 -2.72 -8.13 7.18
N LEU A 41 -2.54 -7.44 8.31
CA LEU A 41 -2.36 -8.04 9.64
C LEU A 41 -3.46 -9.04 10.01
N GLN A 42 -4.75 -8.72 9.78
CA GLN A 42 -5.87 -9.62 10.13
C GLN A 42 -5.75 -10.98 9.43
N LEU A 43 -5.66 -10.97 8.10
CA LEU A 43 -5.57 -12.19 7.31
C LEU A 43 -4.28 -12.96 7.57
N PHE A 44 -3.17 -12.24 7.77
CA PHE A 44 -1.89 -12.87 8.12
C PHE A 44 -1.94 -13.53 9.50
N MET A 45 -2.62 -12.96 10.49
CA MET A 45 -2.78 -13.63 11.80
C MET A 45 -3.71 -14.86 11.72
N ALA A 46 -4.64 -14.90 10.77
CA ALA A 46 -5.56 -16.02 10.60
C ALA A 46 -4.91 -17.27 9.96
N GLY A 47 -3.93 -17.09 9.07
CA GLY A 47 -3.34 -18.19 8.30
C GLY A 47 -1.84 -18.11 8.05
N TRP A 48 -1.15 -17.15 8.66
CA TRP A 48 0.26 -16.84 8.44
C TRP A 48 0.58 -16.74 6.95
N PHE A 49 1.48 -17.59 6.47
CA PHE A 49 1.93 -17.56 5.08
C PHE A 49 1.03 -18.34 4.10
N ASP A 50 -0.01 -19.05 4.53
CA ASP A 50 -0.85 -19.87 3.62
C ASP A 50 -1.39 -19.06 2.43
N THR A 51 -1.99 -17.89 2.70
CA THR A 51 -2.50 -17.05 1.61
C THR A 51 -1.38 -16.42 0.78
N VAL A 52 -0.24 -16.08 1.40
CA VAL A 52 0.90 -15.46 0.71
C VAL A 52 1.50 -16.46 -0.28
N ASP A 53 1.85 -17.66 0.19
CA ASP A 53 2.45 -18.71 -0.61
C ASP A 53 1.49 -19.12 -1.76
N TRP A 54 0.20 -19.27 -1.47
CA TRP A 54 -0.81 -19.59 -2.49
C TRP A 54 -0.95 -18.52 -3.58
N LEU A 55 -0.83 -17.24 -3.23
CA LEU A 55 -0.86 -16.14 -4.22
C LEU A 55 0.39 -16.18 -5.11
N VAL A 56 1.57 -16.35 -4.50
CA VAL A 56 2.85 -16.39 -5.20
C VAL A 56 2.93 -17.59 -6.14
N ASP A 57 2.48 -18.77 -5.70
CA ASP A 57 2.42 -19.99 -6.53
C ASP A 57 1.51 -19.85 -7.75
N ARG A 58 0.53 -18.93 -7.70
CA ARG A 58 -0.35 -18.59 -8.84
C ARG A 58 0.23 -17.50 -9.74
N GLY A 59 1.43 -17.01 -9.45
CA GLY A 59 2.10 -15.94 -10.20
C GLY A 59 1.57 -14.55 -9.88
N HIS A 60 0.83 -14.37 -8.79
CA HIS A 60 0.34 -13.06 -8.35
C HIS A 60 1.41 -12.30 -7.57
N LYS A 61 1.39 -10.97 -7.70
CA LYS A 61 2.18 -10.05 -6.87
C LYS A 61 1.53 -9.91 -5.49
N VAL A 62 2.36 -9.87 -4.45
CA VAL A 62 1.90 -9.77 -3.07
C VAL A 62 2.52 -8.56 -2.38
N MET A 63 1.65 -7.75 -1.77
CA MET A 63 2.03 -6.74 -0.79
C MET A 63 1.74 -7.29 0.60
N LEU A 64 2.79 -7.63 1.35
CA LEU A 64 2.68 -8.06 2.74
C LEU A 64 2.70 -6.82 3.66
N ASP A 65 1.53 -6.40 4.12
CA ASP A 65 1.35 -5.15 4.85
C ASP A 65 1.26 -5.36 6.36
N LEU A 66 2.39 -5.71 6.96
CA LEU A 66 2.53 -5.95 8.41
C LEU A 66 3.12 -4.78 9.18
N LYS A 67 3.64 -3.76 8.47
CA LYS A 67 4.20 -2.52 9.04
C LYS A 67 5.25 -2.82 10.12
N PHE A 68 6.25 -3.64 9.77
CA PHE A 68 7.29 -4.07 10.71
C PHE A 68 7.83 -2.88 11.50
N PHE A 69 7.68 -2.95 12.82
CA PHE A 69 8.05 -1.88 13.73
C PHE A 69 8.42 -2.45 15.09
N ASP A 70 9.72 -2.62 15.28
CA ASP A 70 10.35 -3.15 16.49
C ASP A 70 11.80 -2.64 16.51
N ILE A 71 12.64 -3.09 17.46
CA ILE A 71 14.07 -2.80 17.45
C ILE A 71 14.74 -3.31 16.16
N PRO A 72 15.85 -2.70 15.71
CA PRO A 72 16.43 -2.97 14.39
C PRO A 72 16.70 -4.44 14.09
N GLU A 73 17.28 -5.17 15.05
CA GLU A 73 17.62 -6.59 14.85
C GLU A 73 16.39 -7.48 14.68
N THR A 74 15.32 -7.24 15.45
CA THR A 74 14.05 -7.97 15.31
C THR A 74 13.44 -7.74 13.93
N VAL A 75 13.45 -6.49 13.46
CA VAL A 75 12.94 -6.16 12.11
C VAL A 75 13.81 -6.80 11.03
N ARG A 76 15.14 -6.78 11.16
CA ARG A 76 16.07 -7.44 10.24
C ARG A 76 15.72 -8.93 10.10
N LEU A 77 15.64 -9.64 11.23
CA LEU A 77 15.33 -11.08 11.27
C LEU A 77 13.94 -11.41 10.72
N ALA A 78 12.94 -10.57 11.01
CA ALA A 78 11.59 -10.75 10.47
C ALA A 78 11.57 -10.57 8.94
N VAL A 79 12.24 -9.54 8.41
CA VAL A 79 12.32 -9.27 6.97
C VAL A 79 13.06 -10.41 6.24
N GLU A 80 14.09 -11.01 6.83
CA GLU A 80 14.78 -12.19 6.27
C GLU A 80 13.85 -13.41 6.08
N GLN A 81 12.82 -13.57 6.91
CA GLN A 81 11.83 -14.65 6.73
C GLN A 81 10.90 -14.38 5.54
N VAL A 82 10.69 -13.12 5.19
CA VAL A 82 9.79 -12.70 4.12
C VAL A 82 10.51 -12.67 2.76
N ASN A 83 11.77 -12.23 2.72
CA ASN A 83 12.48 -11.99 1.46
C ASN A 83 12.63 -13.24 0.56
N ARG A 84 12.50 -14.45 1.13
CA ARG A 84 12.62 -15.74 0.41
C ARG A 84 11.29 -16.27 -0.14
N ARG A 85 10.17 -15.56 0.08
CA ARG A 85 8.82 -16.05 -0.20
C ARG A 85 8.16 -15.42 -1.43
N GLY A 86 8.93 -14.77 -2.30
CA GLY A 86 8.40 -14.15 -3.52
C GLY A 86 7.46 -12.95 -3.29
N VAL A 87 7.45 -12.41 -2.07
CA VAL A 87 6.69 -11.18 -1.75
C VAL A 87 7.24 -10.02 -2.58
N THR A 88 6.34 -9.28 -3.24
CA THR A 88 6.71 -8.16 -4.10
C THR A 88 7.03 -6.93 -3.25
N PHE A 89 6.10 -6.54 -2.37
CA PHE A 89 6.22 -5.39 -1.47
C PHE A 89 6.06 -5.83 -0.01
N ALA A 90 6.87 -5.30 0.90
CA ALA A 90 6.57 -5.33 2.33
C ALA A 90 6.60 -3.92 2.95
N THR A 91 5.87 -3.74 4.04
CA THR A 91 5.80 -2.45 4.75
C THR A 91 6.60 -2.45 6.04
N VAL A 92 7.28 -1.33 6.29
CA VAL A 92 8.07 -1.07 7.50
C VAL A 92 7.70 0.29 8.08
N HIS A 93 7.79 0.44 9.40
CA HIS A 93 7.65 1.72 10.09
C HIS A 93 8.76 1.88 11.11
N GLY A 94 9.09 3.11 11.47
CA GLY A 94 10.07 3.41 12.52
C GLY A 94 11.06 4.51 12.15
N ASN A 95 12.16 4.54 12.88
CA ASN A 95 13.25 5.50 12.71
C ASN A 95 14.36 4.94 11.79
N ASP A 96 15.38 5.76 11.58
CA ASP A 96 16.52 5.44 10.72
C ASP A 96 17.15 4.06 10.96
N PRO A 97 17.55 3.66 12.19
CA PRO A 97 18.10 2.33 12.44
C PRO A 97 17.18 1.18 12.03
N ILE A 98 15.88 1.30 12.33
CA ILE A 98 14.89 0.26 11.99
C ILE A 98 14.76 0.10 10.48
N ILE A 99 14.65 1.23 9.78
CA ILE A 99 14.51 1.24 8.31
C ILE A 99 15.77 0.68 7.64
N ARG A 100 16.98 1.07 8.09
CA ARG A 100 18.23 0.52 7.54
C ARG A 100 18.31 -0.99 7.68
N ALA A 101 17.98 -1.50 8.87
CA ALA A 101 18.01 -2.93 9.14
C ALA A 101 17.04 -3.72 8.23
N ALA A 102 15.84 -3.16 7.98
CA ALA A 102 14.90 -3.74 7.02
C ALA A 102 15.47 -3.69 5.59
N VAL A 103 16.03 -2.56 5.17
CA VAL A 103 16.62 -2.36 3.83
C VAL A 103 17.73 -3.36 3.55
N GLU A 104 18.64 -3.57 4.51
CA GLU A 104 19.73 -4.54 4.40
C GLU A 104 19.22 -5.99 4.26
N ALA A 105 18.10 -6.32 4.92
CA ALA A 105 17.52 -7.65 4.93
C ALA A 105 16.58 -7.96 3.76
N ARG A 106 16.16 -7.00 2.92
CA ARG A 106 15.02 -7.20 2.00
C ARG A 106 15.27 -8.11 0.80
N GLY A 107 16.52 -8.37 0.44
CA GLY A 107 16.84 -9.03 -0.84
C GLY A 107 16.29 -8.27 -2.04
N ASP A 108 15.56 -8.95 -2.92
CA ASP A 108 14.94 -8.36 -4.12
C ASP A 108 13.53 -7.78 -3.86
N MET A 109 12.95 -8.05 -2.68
CA MET A 109 11.65 -7.51 -2.29
C MET A 109 11.75 -5.99 -2.13
N LYS A 110 10.74 -5.25 -2.62
CA LYS A 110 10.71 -3.81 -2.42
C LYS A 110 10.16 -3.46 -1.04
N LEU A 111 10.80 -2.50 -0.38
CA LEU A 111 10.34 -2.00 0.92
C LEU A 111 9.65 -0.65 0.81
N LEU A 112 8.47 -0.57 1.43
CA LEU A 112 7.65 0.63 1.51
C LEU A 112 7.62 1.13 2.95
N ALA A 113 8.15 2.33 3.20
CA ALA A 113 8.06 2.95 4.51
C ALA A 113 6.66 3.56 4.72
N VAL A 114 5.99 3.21 5.80
CA VAL A 114 4.74 3.86 6.19
C VAL A 114 5.07 5.25 6.74
N THR A 115 4.49 6.31 6.17
CA THR A 115 4.75 7.69 6.63
C THR A 115 3.90 8.03 7.84
N VAL A 116 2.64 8.41 7.64
CA VAL A 116 1.64 8.68 8.68
C VAL A 116 0.41 7.86 8.31
N LEU A 117 -0.18 7.15 9.29
CA LEU A 117 -1.41 6.39 9.05
C LEU A 117 -2.53 7.34 8.61
N THR A 118 -3.27 6.96 7.57
CA THR A 118 -4.31 7.83 7.00
C THR A 118 -5.44 8.13 7.97
N SER A 119 -5.62 7.30 9.01
CA SER A 119 -6.56 7.47 10.12
C SER A 119 -6.16 8.55 11.15
N PHE A 120 -4.88 8.95 11.20
CA PHE A 120 -4.41 9.94 12.18
C PHE A 120 -4.77 11.36 11.76
N GLY A 121 -5.36 12.12 12.68
CA GLY A 121 -5.47 13.57 12.62
C GLY A 121 -4.33 14.27 13.38
N GLU A 122 -4.32 15.61 13.33
CA GLU A 122 -3.32 16.41 14.04
C GLU A 122 -3.43 16.29 15.57
N GLU A 123 -4.62 16.03 16.09
CA GLU A 123 -4.83 15.78 17.53
C GLU A 123 -4.17 14.49 17.98
N ASP A 124 -4.33 13.41 17.21
CA ASP A 124 -3.68 12.12 17.47
C ASP A 124 -2.14 12.28 17.46
N MET A 125 -1.62 13.02 16.48
CA MET A 125 -0.18 13.31 16.39
C MET A 125 0.33 14.10 17.59
N ARG A 126 -0.39 15.15 18.01
CA ARG A 126 -0.04 15.95 19.19
C ARG A 126 -0.07 15.11 20.48
N ALA A 127 -1.05 14.22 20.63
CA ALA A 127 -1.12 13.30 21.76
C ALA A 127 0.08 12.33 21.81
N MET A 128 0.69 12.03 20.66
CA MET A 128 1.92 11.25 20.54
C MET A 128 3.20 12.08 20.63
N GLY A 129 3.10 13.38 20.98
CA GLY A 129 4.24 14.28 21.13
C GLY A 129 4.82 14.81 19.81
N MET A 130 4.10 14.66 18.69
CA MET A 130 4.52 15.19 17.39
C MET A 130 3.96 16.60 17.18
N THR A 131 4.82 17.55 16.83
CA THR A 131 4.46 18.98 16.72
C THR A 131 4.42 19.50 15.28
N ALA A 132 4.97 18.74 14.32
CA ALA A 132 4.87 19.06 12.90
C ALA A 132 3.45 18.82 12.37
N THR A 133 3.07 19.50 11.30
CA THR A 133 1.85 19.18 10.56
C THR A 133 1.96 17.79 9.93
N ILE A 134 0.82 17.18 9.57
CA ILE A 134 0.81 15.86 8.90
C ILE A 134 1.61 15.92 7.60
N GLU A 135 1.41 16.97 6.80
CA GLU A 135 2.05 17.13 5.49
C GLU A 135 3.59 17.24 5.61
N GLU A 136 4.08 18.02 6.58
CA GLU A 136 5.51 18.15 6.87
C GLU A 136 6.12 16.83 7.33
N LEU A 137 5.44 16.12 8.24
CA LEU A 137 5.94 14.85 8.75
C LEU A 137 5.95 13.75 7.67
N VAL A 138 4.91 13.71 6.81
CA VAL A 138 4.85 12.80 5.67
C VAL A 138 6.02 13.06 4.73
N TYR A 139 6.24 14.31 4.34
CA TYR A 139 7.34 14.68 3.45
C TYR A 139 8.70 14.34 4.06
N TYR A 140 8.91 14.68 5.34
CA TYR A 140 10.14 14.38 6.05
C TYR A 140 10.41 12.87 6.09
N ARG A 141 9.43 12.06 6.52
CA ARG A 141 9.58 10.61 6.61
C ARG A 141 9.81 9.97 5.24
N ALA A 142 9.13 10.43 4.20
CA ALA A 142 9.33 9.93 2.84
C ALA A 142 10.73 10.25 2.30
N LYS A 143 11.22 11.47 2.53
CA LYS A 143 12.58 11.87 2.19
C LYS A 143 13.60 10.98 2.89
N ARG A 144 13.45 10.77 4.21
CA ARG A 144 14.33 9.89 4.99
C ARG A 144 14.29 8.46 4.46
N ALA A 145 13.11 7.88 4.24
CA ALA A 145 12.98 6.53 3.71
C ALA A 145 13.73 6.36 2.37
N LEU A 146 13.61 7.33 1.46
CA LEU A 146 14.33 7.32 0.18
C LEU A 146 15.86 7.40 0.37
N GLU A 147 16.34 8.27 1.24
CA GLU A 147 17.76 8.42 1.57
C GLU A 147 18.36 7.16 2.22
N LEU A 148 17.55 6.40 2.97
CA LEU A 148 17.92 5.13 3.59
C LEU A 148 17.83 3.94 2.62
N GLY A 149 17.33 4.17 1.40
CA GLY A 149 17.28 3.18 0.34
C GLY A 149 15.96 2.43 0.21
N CYS A 150 14.88 2.83 0.88
CA CYS A 150 13.55 2.28 0.58
C CYS A 150 13.15 2.57 -0.87
N ASP A 151 12.42 1.64 -1.47
CA ASP A 151 11.91 1.76 -2.84
C ASP A 151 10.71 2.72 -2.92
N GLY A 152 10.01 2.90 -1.81
CA GLY A 152 8.79 3.69 -1.78
C GLY A 152 8.27 3.97 -0.39
N VAL A 153 7.09 4.59 -0.38
CA VAL A 153 6.34 4.93 0.82
C VAL A 153 4.87 4.55 0.67
N VAL A 154 4.24 4.28 1.81
CA VAL A 154 2.79 4.27 1.93
C VAL A 154 2.35 5.64 2.45
N SER A 155 1.54 6.36 1.68
CA SER A 155 1.04 7.70 2.01
C SER A 155 -0.37 7.91 1.47
N SER A 156 -1.14 8.81 2.09
CA SER A 156 -2.40 9.25 1.49
C SER A 156 -2.14 9.90 0.14
N GLY A 157 -3.17 9.91 -0.70
CA GLY A 157 -3.02 10.45 -2.04
C GLY A 157 -3.09 11.99 -2.10
N LEU A 158 -3.48 12.65 -1.01
CA LEU A 158 -3.38 14.11 -0.90
C LEU A 158 -1.92 14.58 -0.93
N GLU A 159 -1.02 13.81 -0.31
CA GLU A 159 0.41 14.13 -0.26
C GLU A 159 1.17 13.62 -1.49
N ALA A 160 0.55 12.80 -2.35
CA ALA A 160 1.22 12.17 -3.50
C ALA A 160 1.87 13.21 -4.42
N LYS A 161 1.19 14.34 -4.68
CA LYS A 161 1.70 15.38 -5.56
C LYS A 161 2.97 16.01 -4.98
N ARG A 162 2.92 16.45 -3.72
CA ARG A 162 4.06 17.06 -3.04
C ARG A 162 5.25 16.09 -2.96
N LEU A 163 4.99 14.82 -2.69
CA LEU A 163 6.02 13.77 -2.67
C LEU A 163 6.65 13.59 -4.05
N ARG A 164 5.84 13.53 -5.12
CA ARG A 164 6.32 13.38 -6.49
C ARG A 164 7.15 14.59 -6.92
N ASP A 165 6.64 15.80 -6.70
CA ASP A 165 7.32 17.05 -7.05
C ASP A 165 8.67 17.21 -6.32
N GLY A 166 8.72 16.84 -5.03
CA GLY A 166 9.90 17.06 -4.19
C GLY A 166 10.92 15.92 -4.16
N LEU A 167 10.50 14.68 -4.40
CA LEU A 167 11.35 13.47 -4.27
C LEU A 167 11.55 12.71 -5.59
N GLY A 168 10.86 13.13 -6.66
CA GLY A 168 11.06 12.65 -8.02
C GLY A 168 10.45 11.29 -8.34
N ASP A 169 10.67 10.82 -9.57
CA ASP A 169 9.96 9.66 -10.16
C ASP A 169 10.41 8.29 -9.65
N ARG A 170 11.56 8.22 -8.96
CA ARG A 170 12.09 6.94 -8.45
C ARG A 170 11.31 6.41 -7.25
N LEU A 171 10.65 7.29 -6.50
CA LEU A 171 9.91 6.91 -5.31
C LEU A 171 8.59 6.24 -5.69
N LEU A 172 8.39 4.98 -5.28
CA LEU A 172 7.07 4.37 -5.34
C LEU A 172 6.16 5.03 -4.30
N ILE A 173 5.00 5.51 -4.73
CA ILE A 173 3.98 6.09 -3.83
C ILE A 173 2.79 5.14 -3.87
N VAL A 174 2.56 4.41 -2.77
CA VAL A 174 1.46 3.46 -2.64
C VAL A 174 0.38 4.07 -1.77
N THR A 175 -0.79 4.29 -2.36
CA THR A 175 -1.84 5.10 -1.75
C THR A 175 -3.06 4.26 -1.34
N PRO A 176 -3.30 4.05 -0.04
CA PRO A 176 -4.58 3.53 0.44
C PRO A 176 -5.66 4.62 0.49
N GLY A 177 -6.89 4.22 0.82
CA GLY A 177 -8.01 5.16 0.99
C GLY A 177 -8.71 5.58 -0.29
N ILE A 178 -8.60 4.73 -1.31
CA ILE A 178 -9.20 4.97 -2.61
C ILE A 178 -10.63 4.45 -2.66
N ARG A 179 -11.53 5.27 -3.22
CA ARG A 179 -12.93 4.92 -3.46
C ARG A 179 -13.31 5.15 -4.93
N PRO A 180 -14.07 4.23 -5.56
CA PRO A 180 -14.55 4.42 -6.92
C PRO A 180 -15.65 5.49 -6.98
N GLY A 181 -15.57 6.40 -7.96
CA GLY A 181 -16.62 7.38 -8.26
C GLY A 181 -17.04 8.32 -7.11
N ALA A 182 -18.13 9.08 -7.34
CA ALA A 182 -18.66 10.16 -6.49
C ALA A 182 -19.24 9.73 -5.12
N ASN A 183 -19.11 8.46 -4.73
CA ASN A 183 -19.67 7.91 -3.48
C ASN A 183 -18.73 8.09 -2.28
N VAL A 184 -18.44 9.34 -1.96
CA VAL A 184 -17.69 9.74 -0.75
C VAL A 184 -18.54 9.54 0.53
N GLU A 185 -19.83 9.22 0.42
CA GLU A 185 -20.78 9.18 1.54
C GLU A 185 -21.01 7.78 2.15
N ASP A 186 -19.96 7.05 2.51
CA ASP A 186 -20.14 5.89 3.41
C ASP A 186 -19.41 6.16 4.72
N GLY A 187 -20.17 6.72 5.68
CA GLY A 187 -19.72 7.18 7.00
C GLY A 187 -19.41 6.07 8.02
N SER A 188 -19.34 4.82 7.57
CA SER A 188 -18.99 3.63 8.37
C SER A 188 -17.49 3.28 8.33
N ASP A 189 -16.64 4.25 8.03
CA ASP A 189 -15.24 4.03 7.67
C ASP A 189 -14.27 4.92 8.49
N ASP A 190 -13.27 4.29 9.12
CA ASP A 190 -12.17 4.95 9.84
C ASP A 190 -11.27 5.85 8.96
N GLN A 191 -11.50 5.88 7.64
CA GLN A 191 -10.67 6.65 6.70
C GLN A 191 -11.17 8.09 6.49
N LYS A 192 -10.41 9.05 7.03
CA LYS A 192 -10.70 10.50 6.98
C LYS A 192 -10.29 11.21 5.67
N ARG A 193 -9.61 10.55 4.73
CA ARG A 193 -9.00 11.15 3.52
C ARG A 193 -9.25 10.32 2.26
N ILE A 194 -10.33 10.62 1.52
CA ILE A 194 -10.85 9.82 0.40
C ILE A 194 -10.49 10.45 -0.96
N MET A 195 -10.11 9.64 -1.95
CA MET A 195 -9.85 10.07 -3.34
C MET A 195 -10.17 8.95 -4.35
N THR A 196 -10.48 9.29 -5.62
CA THR A 196 -10.64 8.30 -6.70
C THR A 196 -9.31 7.76 -7.23
N ALA A 197 -9.34 6.63 -7.92
CA ALA A 197 -8.11 6.00 -8.42
C ALA A 197 -7.43 6.87 -9.48
N GLY A 198 -8.21 7.44 -10.40
CA GLY A 198 -7.72 8.35 -11.42
C GLY A 198 -7.06 9.60 -10.86
N MET A 199 -7.67 10.23 -9.84
CA MET A 199 -7.09 11.40 -9.18
C MET A 199 -5.79 11.06 -8.44
N ALA A 200 -5.72 9.89 -7.78
CA ALA A 200 -4.51 9.45 -7.10
C ALA A 200 -3.33 9.28 -8.05
N ILE A 201 -3.55 8.57 -9.16
CA ILE A 201 -2.51 8.31 -10.16
C ILE A 201 -2.09 9.61 -10.84
N ARG A 202 -3.03 10.48 -11.22
CA ARG A 202 -2.73 11.82 -11.76
C ARG A 202 -1.93 12.66 -10.78
N GLY A 203 -2.23 12.56 -9.48
CA GLY A 203 -1.48 13.18 -8.40
C GLY A 203 -0.09 12.59 -8.16
N GLY A 204 0.34 11.59 -8.92
CA GLY A 204 1.68 11.01 -8.84
C GLY A 204 1.78 9.70 -8.07
N ALA A 205 0.66 9.12 -7.62
CA ALA A 205 0.67 7.79 -7.02
C ALA A 205 1.16 6.73 -8.03
N SER A 206 1.96 5.79 -7.55
CA SER A 206 2.43 4.65 -8.34
C SER A 206 1.39 3.54 -8.35
N HIS A 207 0.82 3.23 -7.17
CA HIS A 207 -0.21 2.22 -6.98
C HIS A 207 -1.31 2.75 -6.04
N VAL A 208 -2.51 2.22 -6.19
CA VAL A 208 -3.63 2.43 -5.28
C VAL A 208 -3.96 1.14 -4.54
N VAL A 209 -4.26 1.22 -3.24
CA VAL A 209 -4.71 0.09 -2.40
C VAL A 209 -6.19 0.25 -2.11
N VAL A 210 -6.97 -0.77 -2.44
CA VAL A 210 -8.44 -0.72 -2.39
C VAL A 210 -8.96 -1.97 -1.69
N GLY A 211 -9.74 -1.78 -0.61
CA GLY A 211 -10.34 -2.89 0.15
C GLY A 211 -11.84 -2.99 -0.07
N ARG A 212 -12.62 -2.54 0.92
CA ARG A 212 -14.09 -2.64 0.95
C ARG A 212 -14.82 -2.32 -0.36
N PRO A 213 -14.47 -1.26 -1.12
CA PRO A 213 -15.18 -0.98 -2.37
C PRO A 213 -15.14 -2.14 -3.37
N ILE A 214 -14.08 -2.96 -3.35
CA ILE A 214 -13.97 -4.17 -4.18
C ILE A 214 -14.53 -5.37 -3.42
N THR A 215 -14.13 -5.56 -2.16
CA THR A 215 -14.45 -6.81 -1.43
C THR A 215 -15.91 -6.93 -0.99
N ARG A 216 -16.65 -5.82 -0.93
CA ARG A 216 -18.10 -5.79 -0.62
C ARG A 216 -18.98 -5.61 -1.86
N ALA A 217 -18.41 -5.46 -3.04
CA ALA A 217 -19.19 -5.30 -4.27
C ALA A 217 -19.85 -6.62 -4.68
N GLU A 218 -21.05 -6.52 -5.26
CA GLU A 218 -21.71 -7.67 -5.92
C GLU A 218 -20.90 -8.14 -7.13
N ASP A 219 -20.30 -7.20 -7.87
CA ASP A 219 -19.39 -7.45 -8.99
C ASP A 219 -18.00 -6.80 -8.76
N PRO A 220 -17.08 -7.48 -8.04
CA PRO A 220 -15.72 -6.98 -7.82
C PRO A 220 -14.94 -6.71 -9.11
N ALA A 221 -15.17 -7.51 -10.16
CA ALA A 221 -14.47 -7.36 -11.44
C ALA A 221 -14.97 -6.13 -12.21
N GLY A 222 -16.27 -5.82 -12.13
CA GLY A 222 -16.86 -4.59 -12.64
C GLY A 222 -16.31 -3.34 -11.95
N VAL A 223 -16.21 -3.35 -10.61
CA VAL A 223 -15.57 -2.25 -9.86
C VAL A 223 -14.12 -2.05 -10.28
N LEU A 224 -13.35 -3.14 -10.39
CA LEU A 224 -11.97 -3.09 -10.87
C LEU A 224 -11.87 -2.50 -12.28
N ALA A 225 -12.76 -2.87 -13.20
CA ALA A 225 -12.79 -2.33 -14.56
C ALA A 225 -13.07 -0.82 -14.56
N MET A 226 -14.06 -0.35 -13.80
CA MET A 226 -14.36 1.07 -13.64
C MET A 226 -13.16 1.86 -13.11
N MET A 227 -12.49 1.34 -12.08
CA MET A 227 -11.29 1.99 -11.52
C MET A 227 -10.12 2.00 -12.51
N GLN A 228 -9.99 0.97 -13.34
CA GLN A 228 -8.99 0.94 -14.42
C GLN A 228 -9.27 2.00 -15.48
N GLU A 229 -10.53 2.24 -15.82
CA GLU A 229 -10.95 3.35 -16.70
C GLU A 229 -10.62 4.72 -16.09
N GLU A 230 -10.89 4.93 -14.80
CA GLU A 230 -10.50 6.15 -14.08
C GLU A 230 -8.98 6.37 -14.16
N ILE A 231 -8.18 5.32 -13.98
CA ILE A 231 -6.71 5.39 -14.04
C ILE A 231 -6.24 5.74 -15.44
N VAL A 232 -6.80 5.12 -16.49
CA VAL A 232 -6.46 5.45 -17.89
C VAL A 232 -6.76 6.92 -18.18
N ALA A 233 -7.92 7.42 -17.76
CA ALA A 233 -8.28 8.84 -17.90
C ALA A 233 -7.38 9.77 -17.07
N GLY A 234 -6.86 9.29 -15.93
CA GLY A 234 -5.92 10.02 -15.08
C GLY A 234 -4.50 10.11 -15.62
N ILE A 235 -4.06 9.12 -16.42
CA ILE A 235 -2.74 9.10 -17.07
C ILE A 235 -2.76 9.89 -18.39
N GLY A 236 -3.87 9.87 -19.11
CA GLY A 236 -4.01 10.46 -20.44
C GLY A 236 -4.29 11.96 -20.49
N GLY A 237 -4.45 12.65 -19.35
CA GLY A 237 -4.76 14.09 -19.31
C GLY A 237 -3.90 14.85 -18.32
#